data_AF-L7MS76-F1
#
_entry.id   AF-L7MS76-F1
#
_cell.length_a   1.000
_cell.length_b   1.000
_cell.length_c   1.000
_cell.angle_alpha   90.00
_cell.angle_beta   90.00
_cell.angle_gamma   90.00
#
_symmetry.space_group_name_H-M   'P 1'
#
loop_
_entity.id
_entity.type
_entity.pdbx_description
1 polymer ?
#
loop_
_entity_poly.entity_id
_entity_poly.type
_entity_poly.pdbx_seq_one_letter_code
_entity_poly.pdbx_strand_id
1 'polypeptide(L)'
;RQRRLHGLPEQFLYGTATKHLTYNDFINKELILFSNSDNERSIPSLVDGFKPGQRKVLFTCFKRNDKREVKVAQLAGSVAEMSAYHHGEQALMMTIVNLAQNFVGSNNINLLQPIGQFGTRLHGGKDAASPRYIFTMLSSLARLLFPAVDDNLLKFLYDDNQRVEPEWYIPIIPMFLINGAEGIGTGWACKLPNYDAREIVNNVRRMLEGLDPHPMLPNYKNFKGTIQELGQNQYAVSGEIFVVDRNTVEITELPVRTWTQVYKEQVLEPMLNGTDKTPALISDYKEYHTDTTVKFVVKMTEEKLAQAEAAGLHKVFKLQTTLTCNSMVLFDHM
;
A
#
# COMPACT_ATOMS: atom_id res chain seq x y z
N ARG A 1 -14.91 -12.72 -22.09
CA ARG A 1 -15.03 -14.09 -21.53
C ARG A 1 -15.64 -15.10 -22.52
N GLN A 2 -16.85 -14.91 -23.07
CA GLN A 2 -17.46 -15.86 -24.04
C GLN A 2 -16.61 -16.08 -25.31
N ARG A 3 -16.06 -15.02 -25.93
CA ARG A 3 -15.21 -15.16 -27.13
C ARG A 3 -13.93 -15.98 -26.88
N ARG A 4 -13.26 -15.76 -25.73
CA ARG A 4 -12.06 -16.51 -25.29
C ARG A 4 -12.37 -17.99 -25.09
N LEU A 5 -13.52 -18.31 -24.48
CA LEU A 5 -14.01 -19.69 -24.32
C LEU A 5 -14.31 -20.37 -25.66
N HIS A 6 -14.69 -19.59 -26.69
CA HIS A 6 -14.94 -20.08 -28.05
C HIS A 6 -13.73 -19.99 -28.99
N GLY A 7 -12.55 -19.60 -28.50
CA GLY A 7 -11.35 -19.44 -29.32
C GLY A 7 -11.49 -18.41 -30.45
N LEU A 8 -12.45 -17.49 -30.34
CA LEU A 8 -12.71 -16.48 -31.37
C LEU A 8 -11.70 -15.33 -31.25
N PRO A 9 -11.19 -14.79 -32.38
CA PRO A 9 -10.30 -13.64 -32.36
C PRO A 9 -11.00 -12.40 -31.79
N GLU A 10 -10.23 -11.50 -31.22
CA GLU A 10 -10.73 -10.18 -30.81
C GLU A 10 -11.14 -9.36 -32.03
N GLN A 11 -12.20 -8.55 -31.88
CA GLN A 11 -12.63 -7.66 -32.95
C GLN A 11 -11.79 -6.38 -32.90
N PHE A 12 -11.06 -6.11 -33.97
CA PHE A 12 -10.31 -4.86 -34.13
C PHE A 12 -11.14 -3.85 -34.93
N LEU A 13 -11.21 -2.61 -34.45
CA LEU A 13 -12.00 -1.54 -35.08
C LEU A 13 -11.41 -1.02 -36.39
N TYR A 14 -10.08 -0.97 -36.49
CA TYR A 14 -9.37 -0.23 -37.52
C TYR A 14 -9.00 -1.10 -38.74
N GLY A 15 -10.01 -1.58 -39.46
CA GLY A 15 -9.79 -2.22 -40.77
C GLY A 15 -9.38 -1.19 -41.84
N THR A 16 -8.74 -1.65 -42.92
CA THR A 16 -8.21 -0.80 -44.02
C THR A 16 -9.24 0.10 -44.71
N ALA A 17 -10.53 -0.25 -44.63
CA ALA A 17 -11.64 0.51 -45.24
C ALA A 17 -12.37 1.45 -44.26
N THR A 18 -11.95 1.52 -42.98
CA THR A 18 -12.68 2.24 -41.94
C THR A 18 -12.42 3.75 -42.05
N LYS A 19 -13.45 4.52 -42.46
CA LYS A 19 -13.33 5.98 -42.66
C LYS A 19 -14.14 6.82 -41.66
N HIS A 20 -15.17 6.22 -41.04
CA HIS A 20 -16.03 6.87 -40.05
C HIS A 20 -16.24 5.90 -38.88
N LEU A 21 -16.28 6.43 -37.66
CA LEU A 21 -16.52 5.68 -36.43
C LEU A 21 -17.57 6.44 -35.61
N THR A 22 -18.62 5.75 -35.18
CA THR A 22 -19.63 6.38 -34.31
C THR A 22 -19.06 6.53 -32.90
N TYR A 23 -19.50 7.55 -32.15
CA TYR A 23 -19.14 7.68 -30.74
C TYR A 23 -19.53 6.44 -29.94
N ASN A 24 -20.67 5.83 -30.24
CA ASN A 24 -21.11 4.60 -29.58
C ASN A 24 -20.14 3.44 -29.82
N ASP A 25 -19.64 3.26 -31.04
CA ASP A 25 -18.65 2.23 -31.34
C ASP A 25 -17.30 2.53 -30.68
N PHE A 26 -16.84 3.78 -30.73
CA PHE A 26 -15.61 4.20 -30.06
C PHE A 26 -15.65 3.87 -28.55
N ILE A 27 -16.71 4.26 -27.86
CA ILE A 27 -16.85 4.02 -26.41
C ILE A 27 -16.89 2.52 -26.10
N ASN A 28 -17.71 1.76 -26.82
CA ASN A 28 -17.99 0.36 -26.48
C ASN A 28 -17.02 -0.66 -27.09
N LYS A 29 -16.12 -0.25 -27.98
CA LYS A 29 -15.15 -1.14 -28.63
C LYS A 29 -13.70 -0.68 -28.48
N GLU A 30 -13.44 0.58 -28.13
CA GLU A 30 -12.08 1.10 -27.92
C GLU A 30 -11.85 1.59 -26.50
N LEU A 31 -12.66 2.53 -26.01
CA LEU A 31 -12.48 3.08 -24.65
C LEU A 31 -12.70 2.01 -23.58
N ILE A 32 -13.58 1.04 -23.83
CA ILE A 32 -13.77 -0.10 -22.94
C ILE A 32 -12.49 -0.93 -22.76
N LEU A 33 -11.62 -1.00 -23.78
CA LEU A 33 -10.35 -1.72 -23.70
C LEU A 33 -9.42 -1.00 -22.71
N PHE A 34 -9.31 0.33 -22.83
CA PHE A 34 -8.58 1.14 -21.84
C PHE A 34 -9.16 0.96 -20.44
N SER A 35 -10.49 0.99 -20.28
CA SER A 35 -11.15 0.86 -18.97
C SER A 35 -10.86 -0.51 -18.33
N ASN A 36 -10.83 -1.56 -19.14
CA ASN A 36 -10.44 -2.90 -18.69
C ASN A 36 -8.95 -2.98 -18.34
N SER A 37 -8.05 -2.51 -19.21
CA SER A 37 -6.61 -2.48 -18.95
C SER A 37 -6.25 -1.60 -17.74
N ASP A 38 -7.05 -0.57 -17.46
CA ASP A 38 -6.94 0.25 -16.26
C ASP A 38 -7.24 -0.57 -14.99
N ASN A 39 -8.31 -1.38 -15.01
CA ASN A 39 -8.58 -2.31 -13.92
C ASN A 39 -7.44 -3.34 -13.76
N GLU A 40 -6.98 -3.95 -14.84
CA GLU A 40 -5.90 -4.97 -14.83
C GLU A 40 -4.59 -4.45 -14.24
N ARG A 41 -4.21 -3.19 -14.53
CA ARG A 41 -2.99 -2.60 -13.97
C ARG A 41 -3.16 -2.02 -12.57
N SER A 42 -4.39 -1.68 -12.18
CA SER A 42 -4.67 -0.95 -10.94
C SER A 42 -5.16 -1.82 -9.78
N ILE A 43 -5.90 -2.90 -10.07
CA ILE A 43 -6.46 -3.82 -9.07
C ILE A 43 -5.55 -5.07 -8.97
N PRO A 44 -5.11 -5.47 -7.76
CA PRO A 44 -4.23 -6.63 -7.61
C PRO A 44 -4.96 -7.97 -7.70
N SER A 45 -4.19 -9.04 -7.91
CA SER A 45 -4.68 -10.42 -7.81
C SER A 45 -4.80 -10.86 -6.36
N LEU A 46 -5.83 -11.65 -6.06
CA LEU A 46 -6.00 -12.30 -4.76
C LEU A 46 -4.88 -13.30 -4.44
N VAL A 47 -4.24 -13.89 -5.45
CA VAL A 47 -3.28 -14.97 -5.23
C VAL A 47 -1.97 -14.47 -4.60
N ASP A 48 -1.35 -13.47 -5.22
CA ASP A 48 -0.06 -12.91 -4.75
C ASP A 48 -0.16 -11.49 -4.17
N GLY A 49 -1.32 -10.84 -4.28
CA GLY A 49 -1.50 -9.46 -3.85
C GLY A 49 -0.84 -8.42 -4.76
N PHE A 50 -0.37 -8.80 -5.95
CA PHE A 50 0.35 -7.90 -6.85
C PHE A 50 -0.51 -7.38 -7.99
N LYS A 51 -0.18 -6.15 -8.37
CA LYS A 51 -0.45 -5.59 -9.70
C LYS A 51 0.61 -6.08 -10.70
N PRO A 52 0.34 -6.09 -12.01
CA PRO A 52 1.30 -6.54 -13.02
C PRO A 52 2.69 -5.88 -12.91
N GLY A 53 2.75 -4.56 -12.72
CA GLY A 53 4.03 -3.84 -12.56
C GLY A 53 4.85 -4.30 -11.35
N GLN A 54 4.19 -4.61 -10.22
CA GLN A 54 4.87 -5.15 -9.03
C GLN A 54 5.37 -6.57 -9.30
N ARG A 55 4.56 -7.39 -9.97
CA ARG A 55 4.91 -8.77 -10.34
C ARG A 55 6.13 -8.83 -11.28
N LYS A 56 6.18 -7.93 -12.25
CA LYS A 56 7.31 -7.73 -13.18
C LYS A 56 8.61 -7.37 -12.46
N VAL A 57 8.53 -6.48 -11.46
CA VAL A 57 9.68 -6.15 -10.59
C VAL A 57 10.17 -7.40 -9.86
N LEU A 58 9.30 -8.12 -9.17
CA LEU A 58 9.69 -9.32 -8.40
C LEU A 58 10.23 -10.43 -9.31
N PHE A 59 9.60 -10.67 -10.46
CA PHE A 59 10.09 -11.60 -11.48
C PHE A 59 11.53 -11.29 -11.91
N THR A 60 11.81 -10.02 -12.18
CA THR A 60 13.15 -9.60 -12.60
C THR A 60 14.17 -9.81 -11.47
N CYS A 61 13.82 -9.45 -10.24
CA CYS A 61 14.68 -9.70 -9.08
C CYS A 61 14.95 -11.19 -8.85
N PHE A 62 13.92 -12.04 -8.98
CA PHE A 62 14.04 -13.49 -8.87
C PHE A 62 14.90 -14.11 -9.96
N LYS A 63 14.78 -13.62 -11.20
CA LYS A 63 15.55 -14.08 -12.35
C LYS A 63 17.02 -13.67 -12.27
N ARG A 64 17.31 -12.45 -11.80
CA ARG A 64 18.68 -11.94 -11.62
C ARG A 64 19.39 -12.55 -10.41
N ASN A 65 18.65 -12.85 -9.34
CA ASN A 65 19.17 -13.43 -8.11
C ASN A 65 20.38 -12.65 -7.54
N ASP A 66 20.31 -11.31 -7.61
CA ASP A 66 21.41 -10.42 -7.21
C ASP A 66 21.80 -10.66 -5.74
N LYS A 67 23.10 -10.85 -5.49
CA LYS A 67 23.67 -11.07 -4.13
C LYS A 67 24.21 -9.80 -3.49
N ARG A 68 24.23 -8.71 -4.25
CA ARG A 68 24.64 -7.38 -3.83
C ARG A 68 23.55 -6.39 -4.21
N GLU A 69 23.56 -5.25 -3.56
CA GLU A 69 22.64 -4.17 -3.80
C GLU A 69 22.76 -3.60 -5.21
N VAL A 70 21.62 -3.25 -5.82
CA VAL A 70 21.51 -2.70 -7.17
C VAL A 70 20.84 -1.34 -7.09
N LYS A 71 21.31 -0.35 -7.85
CA LYS A 71 20.65 0.96 -7.92
C LYS A 71 19.21 0.81 -8.40
N VAL A 72 18.27 1.51 -7.78
CA VAL A 72 16.84 1.42 -8.15
C VAL A 72 16.62 1.80 -9.62
N ALA A 73 17.28 2.85 -10.11
CA ALA A 73 17.20 3.24 -11.53
C ALA A 73 17.72 2.14 -12.48
N GLN A 74 18.82 1.46 -12.10
CA GLN A 74 19.37 0.36 -12.90
C GLN A 74 18.46 -0.87 -12.86
N LEU A 75 17.88 -1.18 -11.71
CA LEU A 75 16.92 -2.27 -11.58
C LEU A 75 15.67 -2.00 -12.44
N ALA A 76 15.16 -0.77 -12.43
CA ALA A 76 14.00 -0.39 -13.26
C ALA A 76 14.25 -0.60 -14.76
N GLY A 77 15.43 -0.21 -15.28
CA GLY A 77 15.81 -0.47 -16.66
C GLY A 77 15.87 -1.96 -16.99
N SER A 78 16.45 -2.78 -16.10
CA SER A 78 16.44 -4.23 -16.27
C SER A 78 15.05 -4.85 -16.18
N VAL A 79 14.14 -4.30 -15.36
CA VAL A 79 12.74 -4.74 -15.33
C VAL A 79 12.07 -4.43 -16.66
N ALA A 80 12.28 -3.23 -17.20
CA ALA A 80 11.72 -2.84 -18.49
C ALA A 80 12.13 -3.81 -19.61
N GLU A 81 13.42 -4.14 -19.69
CA GLU A 81 13.96 -5.09 -20.66
C GLU A 81 13.49 -6.54 -20.41
N MET A 82 13.67 -7.06 -19.20
CA MET A 82 13.49 -8.50 -18.92
C MET A 82 12.03 -8.93 -18.83
N SER A 83 11.12 -7.99 -18.54
CA SER A 83 9.69 -8.27 -18.35
C SER A 83 8.79 -7.62 -19.39
N ALA A 84 9.35 -7.02 -20.46
CA ALA A 84 8.60 -6.30 -21.49
C ALA A 84 7.61 -5.29 -20.88
N TYR A 85 8.10 -4.36 -20.06
CA TYR A 85 7.26 -3.32 -19.47
C TYR A 85 7.15 -2.13 -20.42
N HIS A 86 5.94 -1.90 -20.96
CA HIS A 86 5.68 -0.93 -22.02
C HIS A 86 5.25 0.47 -21.52
N HIS A 87 5.52 0.81 -20.27
CA HIS A 87 5.27 2.17 -19.74
C HIS A 87 6.58 2.81 -19.24
N GLY A 88 6.53 4.11 -18.94
CA GLY A 88 7.71 4.85 -18.52
C GLY A 88 8.38 4.28 -17.25
N GLU A 89 9.71 4.17 -17.27
CA GLU A 89 10.51 3.62 -16.17
C GLU A 89 10.33 4.36 -14.84
N GLN A 90 9.93 5.64 -14.88
CA GLN A 90 9.64 6.41 -13.67
C GLN A 90 8.54 5.74 -12.82
N ALA A 91 7.51 5.15 -13.45
CA ALA A 91 6.48 4.40 -12.74
C ALA A 91 7.02 3.11 -12.11
N LEU A 92 7.98 2.44 -12.78
CA LEU A 92 8.67 1.26 -12.21
C LEU A 92 9.55 1.64 -11.04
N MET A 93 10.31 2.72 -11.13
CA MET A 93 11.16 3.20 -10.02
C MET A 93 10.31 3.49 -8.78
N MET A 94 9.15 4.15 -8.95
CA MET A 94 8.21 4.37 -7.85
C MET A 94 7.62 3.05 -7.32
N THR A 95 7.33 2.09 -8.20
CA THR A 95 6.86 0.76 -7.79
C THR A 95 7.91 0.02 -6.96
N ILE A 96 9.19 0.08 -7.35
CA ILE A 96 10.32 -0.51 -6.61
C ILE A 96 10.46 0.14 -5.24
N VAL A 97 10.39 1.48 -5.16
CA VAL A 97 10.44 2.20 -3.89
C VAL A 97 9.29 1.76 -2.98
N ASN A 98 8.06 1.69 -3.50
CA ASN A 98 6.89 1.27 -2.74
C ASN A 98 7.00 -0.19 -2.24
N LEU A 99 7.60 -1.10 -3.01
CA LEU A 99 7.84 -2.50 -2.60
C LEU A 99 8.92 -2.64 -1.51
N ALA A 100 9.79 -1.64 -1.37
CA ALA A 100 10.90 -1.64 -0.41
C ALA A 100 10.58 -0.89 0.89
N GLN A 101 9.66 0.07 0.87
CA GLN A 101 9.29 0.88 2.03
C GLN A 101 8.84 0.04 3.23
N ASN A 102 9.27 0.43 4.44
CA ASN A 102 9.04 -0.32 5.68
C ASN A 102 8.68 0.55 6.90
N PHE A 103 8.37 1.83 6.70
CA PHE A 103 7.91 2.73 7.77
C PHE A 103 6.47 2.38 8.23
N VAL A 104 6.07 2.85 9.41
CA VAL A 104 4.75 2.58 10.00
C VAL A 104 3.62 2.99 9.05
N GLY A 105 2.75 2.05 8.69
CA GLY A 105 1.66 2.27 7.74
C GLY A 105 1.97 1.96 6.26
N SER A 106 3.19 1.53 5.95
CA SER A 106 3.58 0.99 4.62
C SER A 106 3.45 -0.54 4.57
N ASN A 107 4.52 -1.28 4.27
CA ASN A 107 4.51 -2.75 4.17
C ASN A 107 4.78 -3.43 5.52
N ASN A 108 3.91 -4.36 5.93
CA ASN A 108 4.21 -5.25 7.05
C ASN A 108 5.41 -6.14 6.72
N ILE A 109 5.50 -6.66 5.49
CA ILE A 109 6.67 -7.38 4.98
C ILE A 109 7.09 -6.77 3.64
N ASN A 110 8.14 -5.94 3.67
CA ASN A 110 8.78 -5.44 2.46
C ASN A 110 9.61 -6.54 1.79
N LEU A 111 9.34 -6.80 0.51
CA LEU A 111 10.00 -7.85 -0.27
C LEU A 111 11.35 -7.39 -0.85
N LEU A 112 11.52 -6.08 -0.96
CA LEU A 112 12.76 -5.42 -1.32
C LEU A 112 13.33 -4.69 -0.10
N GLN A 113 14.65 -4.60 -0.03
CA GLN A 113 15.34 -3.91 1.06
C GLN A 113 15.51 -2.42 0.74
N PRO A 114 15.17 -1.51 1.67
CA PRO A 114 15.36 -0.06 1.47
C PRO A 114 16.81 0.34 1.84
N ILE A 115 17.75 0.20 0.90
CA ILE A 115 19.17 0.53 1.13
C ILE A 115 19.41 1.98 0.69
N GLY A 116 19.22 2.89 1.63
CA GLY A 116 19.25 4.34 1.43
C GLY A 116 17.96 5.01 1.90
N GLN A 117 17.70 6.26 1.48
CA GLN A 117 16.50 7.00 1.87
C GLN A 117 15.31 6.67 0.96
N PHE A 118 14.48 5.68 1.36
CA PHE A 118 13.27 5.26 0.63
C PHE A 118 12.00 6.01 1.08
N GLY A 119 12.18 7.05 1.90
CA GLY A 119 11.14 7.85 2.48
C GLY A 119 10.68 7.31 3.83
N THR A 120 10.06 8.18 4.61
CA THR A 120 9.75 7.95 6.02
C THR A 120 8.29 8.24 6.32
N ARG A 121 7.87 7.94 7.56
CA ARG A 121 6.53 8.29 8.03
C ARG A 121 6.31 9.81 8.17
N LEU A 122 7.38 10.62 8.12
CA LEU A 122 7.30 12.08 8.20
C LEU A 122 6.46 12.65 7.05
N HIS A 123 6.65 12.12 5.83
CA HIS A 123 5.95 12.55 4.61
C HIS A 123 5.21 11.42 3.89
N GLY A 124 5.02 10.27 4.55
CA GLY A 124 4.36 9.11 3.94
C GLY A 124 5.12 8.55 2.74
N GLY A 125 6.46 8.55 2.81
CA GLY A 125 7.32 8.05 1.75
C GLY A 125 7.63 9.04 0.62
N LYS A 126 7.03 10.24 0.62
CA LYS A 126 7.26 11.27 -0.42
C LYS A 126 8.63 11.95 -0.32
N ASP A 127 9.30 11.80 0.82
CA ASP A 127 10.67 12.23 1.10
C ASP A 127 11.73 11.21 0.67
N ALA A 128 11.35 10.23 -0.16
CA ALA A 128 12.30 9.31 -0.78
C ALA A 128 13.32 10.07 -1.66
N ALA A 129 14.59 9.67 -1.57
CA ALA A 129 15.63 10.22 -2.41
C ALA A 129 15.49 9.73 -3.87
N SER A 130 16.18 10.41 -4.79
CA SER A 130 16.13 10.03 -6.20
C SER A 130 16.52 8.56 -6.42
N PRO A 131 15.81 7.80 -7.29
CA PRO A 131 16.13 6.42 -7.65
C PRO A 131 17.57 6.15 -8.11
N ARG A 132 18.30 7.21 -8.47
CA ARG A 132 19.72 7.16 -8.87
C ARG A 132 20.69 7.04 -7.70
N TYR A 133 20.26 7.42 -6.49
CA TYR A 133 21.07 7.47 -5.28
C TYR A 133 20.71 6.41 -4.23
N ILE A 134 19.65 5.64 -4.47
CA ILE A 134 19.18 4.60 -3.57
C ILE A 134 19.35 3.23 -4.21
N PHE A 135 19.54 2.23 -3.36
CA PHE A 135 19.85 0.86 -3.75
C PHE A 135 18.84 -0.11 -3.15
N THR A 136 18.67 -1.26 -3.78
CA THR A 136 17.78 -2.30 -3.27
C THR A 136 18.29 -3.68 -3.64
N MET A 137 17.73 -4.69 -2.97
CA MET A 137 17.91 -6.11 -3.26
C MET A 137 16.75 -6.88 -2.63
N LEU A 138 16.61 -8.16 -2.97
CA LEU A 138 15.59 -9.01 -2.35
C LEU A 138 15.82 -9.11 -0.83
N SER A 139 14.73 -9.00 -0.07
CA SER A 139 14.70 -9.42 1.33
C SER A 139 14.98 -10.93 1.41
N SER A 140 15.66 -11.38 2.47
CA SER A 140 15.85 -12.81 2.72
C SER A 140 14.53 -13.56 2.84
N LEU A 141 13.46 -12.88 3.27
CA LEU A 141 12.10 -13.42 3.35
C LEU A 141 11.45 -13.63 1.98
N ALA A 142 11.89 -12.94 0.92
CA ALA A 142 11.19 -12.94 -0.35
C ALA A 142 11.13 -14.35 -0.98
N ARG A 143 12.26 -15.08 -1.02
CA ARG A 143 12.27 -16.47 -1.54
C ARG A 143 11.78 -17.53 -0.55
N LEU A 144 11.62 -17.18 0.74
CA LEU A 144 10.88 -18.03 1.68
C LEU A 144 9.38 -17.91 1.44
N LEU A 145 8.90 -16.70 1.17
CA LEU A 145 7.50 -16.44 0.85
C LEU A 145 7.10 -16.95 -0.52
N PHE A 146 8.01 -16.88 -1.49
CA PHE A 146 7.84 -17.34 -2.87
C PHE A 146 8.91 -18.40 -3.21
N PRO A 147 8.68 -19.66 -2.81
CA PRO A 147 9.66 -20.72 -2.98
C PRO A 147 10.03 -20.91 -4.45
N ALA A 148 11.33 -21.01 -4.74
CA ALA A 148 11.81 -21.19 -6.11
C ALA A 148 11.34 -22.51 -6.75
N VAL A 149 10.98 -23.51 -5.95
CA VAL A 149 10.44 -24.78 -6.44
C VAL A 149 9.05 -24.61 -7.07
N ASP A 150 8.24 -23.70 -6.53
CA ASP A 150 6.88 -23.45 -7.01
C ASP A 150 6.87 -22.69 -8.34
N ASP A 151 7.97 -21.99 -8.69
CA ASP A 151 8.13 -21.36 -10.01
C ASP A 151 7.90 -22.37 -11.14
N ASN A 152 8.21 -23.66 -10.95
CA ASN A 152 7.99 -24.71 -11.96
C ASN A 152 6.51 -25.00 -12.26
N LEU A 153 5.60 -24.58 -11.37
CA LEU A 153 4.16 -24.80 -11.48
C LEU A 153 3.44 -23.60 -12.11
N LEU A 154 4.13 -22.46 -12.23
CA LEU A 154 3.52 -21.21 -12.65
C LEU A 154 3.41 -21.11 -14.17
N LYS A 155 2.33 -20.47 -14.62
CA LYS A 155 2.12 -20.15 -16.02
C LYS A 155 2.77 -18.82 -16.37
N PHE A 156 3.98 -18.89 -16.92
CA PHE A 156 4.69 -17.72 -17.46
C PHE A 156 4.05 -17.22 -18.75
N LEU A 157 3.90 -15.89 -18.83
CA LEU A 157 3.35 -15.24 -20.01
C LEU A 157 4.43 -15.05 -21.08
N TYR A 158 3.97 -14.82 -22.31
CA TYR A 158 4.81 -14.45 -23.44
C TYR A 158 4.32 -13.12 -23.99
N ASP A 159 5.23 -12.18 -24.15
CA ASP A 159 5.03 -10.87 -24.76
C ASP A 159 6.06 -10.73 -25.88
N ASP A 160 5.62 -10.50 -27.13
CA ASP A 160 6.48 -10.51 -28.32
C ASP A 160 7.48 -11.68 -28.39
N ASN A 161 7.02 -12.90 -28.06
CA ASN A 161 7.80 -14.14 -27.96
C ASN A 161 8.86 -14.18 -26.85
N GLN A 162 8.98 -13.13 -26.04
CA GLN A 162 9.79 -13.12 -24.83
C GLN A 162 8.99 -13.72 -23.67
N ARG A 163 9.56 -14.70 -22.98
CA ARG A 163 8.99 -15.21 -21.73
C ARG A 163 9.17 -14.17 -20.62
N VAL A 164 8.06 -13.66 -20.10
CA VAL A 164 7.99 -12.63 -19.05
C VAL A 164 7.44 -13.24 -17.76
N GLU A 165 6.96 -12.43 -16.81
CA GLU A 165 6.44 -12.86 -15.50
C GLU A 165 5.24 -13.82 -15.61
N PRO A 166 4.91 -14.59 -14.54
CA PRO A 166 3.72 -15.42 -14.52
C PRO A 166 2.43 -14.59 -14.35
N GLU A 167 1.28 -15.20 -14.64
CA GLU A 167 -0.04 -14.59 -14.38
C GLU A 167 -0.16 -14.14 -12.91
N TRP A 168 0.33 -14.98 -12.00
CA TRP A 168 0.48 -14.74 -10.57
C TRP A 168 1.57 -15.63 -10.00
N TYR A 169 2.16 -15.23 -8.88
CA TYR A 169 2.96 -16.12 -8.03
C TYR A 169 2.08 -16.84 -7.01
N ILE A 170 2.60 -17.90 -6.40
CA ILE A 170 1.93 -18.61 -5.31
C ILE A 170 2.72 -18.46 -4.00
N PRO A 171 2.41 -17.45 -3.17
CA PRO A 171 3.08 -17.32 -1.89
C PRO A 171 2.60 -18.38 -0.89
N ILE A 172 3.45 -18.74 0.08
CA ILE A 172 3.07 -19.69 1.16
C ILE A 172 2.00 -19.13 2.12
N ILE A 173 1.76 -17.82 2.10
CA ILE A 173 0.75 -17.11 2.88
C ILE A 173 0.13 -15.97 2.05
N PRO A 174 -1.13 -15.58 2.29
CA PRO A 174 -1.85 -14.59 1.48
C PRO A 174 -1.24 -13.18 1.62
N MET A 175 -0.31 -12.84 0.72
CA MET A 175 0.42 -11.56 0.74
C MET A 175 -0.48 -10.33 0.58
N PHE A 176 -1.64 -10.49 -0.09
CA PHE A 176 -2.62 -9.42 -0.27
C PHE A 176 -3.23 -8.92 1.06
N LEU A 177 -3.27 -9.76 2.10
CA LEU A 177 -3.67 -9.35 3.45
C LEU A 177 -2.50 -8.74 4.23
N ILE A 178 -1.29 -9.27 4.06
CA ILE A 178 -0.12 -8.85 4.85
C ILE A 178 0.23 -7.39 4.60
N ASN A 179 0.40 -7.01 3.33
CA ASN A 179 0.78 -5.66 2.95
C ASN A 179 -0.42 -4.76 2.59
N GLY A 180 -1.63 -5.30 2.74
CA GLY A 180 -2.84 -4.70 2.20
C GLY A 180 -2.82 -4.61 0.68
N ALA A 181 -3.85 -3.98 0.12
CA ALA A 181 -3.99 -3.80 -1.31
C ALA A 181 -4.79 -2.52 -1.59
N GLU A 182 -4.23 -1.65 -2.43
CA GLU A 182 -4.87 -0.39 -2.80
C GLU A 182 -4.77 -0.15 -4.30
N GLY A 183 -5.89 0.19 -4.93
CA GLY A 183 -5.98 0.39 -6.36
C GLY A 183 -7.25 1.11 -6.76
N ILE A 184 -7.15 1.97 -7.76
CA ILE A 184 -8.30 2.69 -8.32
C ILE A 184 -8.28 2.40 -9.82
N GLY A 185 -9.31 1.72 -10.29
CA GLY A 185 -9.52 1.48 -11.72
C GLY A 185 -10.75 2.22 -12.23
N THR A 186 -11.26 1.77 -13.37
CA THR A 186 -12.47 2.32 -13.98
C THR A 186 -13.68 1.51 -13.51
N GLY A 187 -14.53 2.12 -12.68
CA GLY A 187 -15.75 1.53 -12.12
C GLY A 187 -15.56 0.84 -10.77
N TRP A 188 -14.34 0.37 -10.46
CA TRP A 188 -14.04 -0.34 -9.21
C TRP A 188 -12.80 0.22 -8.53
N ALA A 189 -12.73 0.03 -7.21
CA ALA A 189 -11.55 0.31 -6.40
C ALA A 189 -11.28 -0.84 -5.43
N CYS A 190 -10.02 -0.98 -5.04
CA CYS A 190 -9.55 -1.95 -4.07
C CYS A 190 -8.99 -1.19 -2.87
N LYS A 191 -9.44 -1.55 -1.66
CA LYS A 191 -8.85 -1.08 -0.41
C LYS A 191 -8.92 -2.17 0.66
N LEU A 192 -7.79 -2.81 0.91
CA LEU A 192 -7.56 -3.73 2.02
C LEU A 192 -6.47 -3.17 2.94
N PRO A 193 -6.66 -3.26 4.27
CA PRO A 193 -5.63 -2.87 5.22
C PRO A 193 -4.62 -4.01 5.41
N ASN A 194 -3.57 -3.73 6.18
CA ASN A 194 -2.57 -4.72 6.54
C ASN A 194 -3.08 -5.60 7.68
N TYR A 195 -2.57 -6.83 7.72
CA TYR A 195 -2.82 -7.83 8.78
C TYR A 195 -1.51 -8.41 9.29
N ASP A 196 -1.52 -8.97 10.51
CA ASP A 196 -0.32 -9.53 11.13
C ASP A 196 0.05 -10.86 10.46
N ALA A 197 1.33 -10.99 10.09
CA ALA A 197 1.82 -12.16 9.38
C ALA A 197 1.77 -13.44 10.24
N ARG A 198 1.95 -13.34 11.56
CA ARG A 198 1.91 -14.50 12.46
C ARG A 198 0.48 -14.96 12.70
N GLU A 199 -0.46 -14.03 12.82
CA GLU A 199 -1.89 -14.32 12.90
C GLU A 199 -2.38 -15.03 11.63
N ILE A 200 -1.96 -14.55 10.45
CA ILE A 200 -2.23 -15.22 9.17
C ILE A 200 -1.64 -16.63 9.15
N VAL A 201 -0.37 -16.81 9.53
CA VAL A 201 0.27 -18.15 9.60
C VAL A 201 -0.49 -19.06 10.55
N ASN A 202 -0.93 -18.55 11.70
CA ASN A 202 -1.73 -19.30 12.67
C ASN A 202 -3.06 -19.77 12.05
N ASN A 203 -3.78 -18.88 11.36
CA ASN A 203 -5.03 -19.23 10.69
C ASN A 203 -4.82 -20.21 9.53
N VAL A 204 -3.74 -20.08 8.76
CA VAL A 204 -3.38 -21.07 7.73
C VAL A 204 -3.15 -22.45 8.36
N ARG A 205 -2.42 -22.53 9.47
CA ARG A 205 -2.19 -23.79 10.20
C ARG A 205 -3.48 -24.39 10.75
N ARG A 206 -4.35 -23.57 11.34
CA ARG A 206 -5.68 -24.00 11.82
C ARG A 206 -6.50 -24.63 10.69
N MET A 207 -6.53 -23.99 9.53
CA MET A 207 -7.25 -24.50 8.37
C MET A 207 -6.66 -25.81 7.84
N LEU A 208 -5.32 -25.96 7.85
CA LEU A 208 -4.65 -27.23 7.52
C LEU A 208 -5.00 -28.35 8.51
N GLU A 209 -5.29 -28.01 9.76
CA GLU A 209 -5.77 -28.94 10.80
C GLU A 209 -7.30 -29.17 10.75
N GLY A 210 -8.00 -28.57 9.78
CA GLY A 210 -9.46 -28.70 9.63
C GLY A 210 -10.28 -27.85 10.60
N LEU A 211 -9.67 -26.88 11.27
CA LEU A 211 -10.33 -25.93 12.17
C LEU A 211 -10.71 -24.64 11.43
N ASP A 212 -11.80 -24.00 11.87
CA ASP A 212 -12.16 -22.68 11.37
C ASP A 212 -11.12 -21.62 11.75
N PRO A 213 -10.79 -20.68 10.84
CA PRO A 213 -9.89 -19.57 11.15
C PRO A 213 -10.53 -18.63 12.18
N HIS A 214 -9.70 -18.02 13.02
CA HIS A 214 -10.15 -16.95 13.90
C HIS A 214 -10.41 -15.67 13.12
N PRO A 215 -11.39 -14.84 13.55
CA PRO A 215 -11.50 -13.47 13.07
C PRO A 215 -10.19 -12.72 13.28
N MET A 216 -9.78 -11.93 12.29
CA MET A 216 -8.56 -11.12 12.35
C MET A 216 -8.94 -9.64 12.31
N LEU A 217 -8.23 -8.82 13.09
CA LEU A 217 -8.32 -7.38 13.00
C LEU A 217 -7.15 -6.82 12.18
N PRO A 218 -7.32 -5.68 11.49
CA PRO A 218 -6.21 -5.02 10.83
C PRO A 218 -5.05 -4.76 11.80
N ASN A 219 -3.84 -5.00 11.35
CA ASN A 219 -2.63 -4.85 12.13
C ASN A 219 -1.50 -4.28 11.28
N TYR A 220 -0.84 -3.23 11.77
CA TYR A 220 0.25 -2.57 11.09
C TYR A 220 1.55 -2.75 11.88
N LYS A 221 2.59 -3.25 11.23
CA LYS A 221 3.91 -3.45 11.84
C LYS A 221 4.41 -2.15 12.47
N ASN A 222 4.87 -2.25 13.72
CA ASN A 222 5.41 -1.15 14.54
C ASN A 222 4.41 -0.03 14.89
N PHE A 223 3.12 -0.18 14.59
CA PHE A 223 2.09 0.75 15.07
C PHE A 223 1.81 0.51 16.55
N LYS A 224 1.85 1.58 17.37
CA LYS A 224 1.65 1.49 18.83
C LYS A 224 0.24 1.81 19.28
N GLY A 225 -0.58 2.37 18.39
CA GLY A 225 -1.95 2.72 18.69
C GLY A 225 -2.87 1.50 18.68
N THR A 226 -4.18 1.74 18.70
CA THR A 226 -5.20 0.69 18.76
C THR A 226 -6.06 0.68 17.51
N ILE A 227 -6.48 -0.52 17.09
CA ILE A 227 -7.44 -0.73 16.01
C ILE A 227 -8.57 -1.55 16.59
N GLN A 228 -9.78 -1.00 16.57
CA GLN A 228 -10.98 -1.63 17.11
C GLN A 228 -12.08 -1.67 16.05
N GLU A 229 -12.78 -2.79 15.96
CA GLU A 229 -13.94 -2.93 15.07
C GLU A 229 -15.13 -2.15 15.63
N LEU A 230 -15.78 -1.35 14.78
CA LEU A 230 -17.00 -0.59 15.08
C LEU A 230 -18.24 -1.26 14.47
N GLY A 231 -18.04 -2.08 13.44
CA GLY A 231 -19.05 -2.79 12.69
C GLY A 231 -18.40 -3.53 11.52
N GLN A 232 -19.19 -4.27 10.75
CA GLN A 232 -18.67 -5.07 9.65
C GLN A 232 -17.85 -4.20 8.68
N ASN A 233 -16.56 -4.55 8.53
CA ASN A 233 -15.59 -3.84 7.69
C ASN A 233 -15.37 -2.36 8.08
N GLN A 234 -15.64 -1.96 9.32
CA GLN A 234 -15.46 -0.59 9.80
C GLN A 234 -14.66 -0.60 11.12
N TYR A 235 -13.57 0.17 11.14
CA TYR A 235 -12.63 0.17 12.26
C TYR A 235 -12.32 1.60 12.70
N ALA A 236 -12.12 1.81 14.01
CA ALA A 236 -11.48 3.00 14.55
C ALA A 236 -9.99 2.73 14.77
N VAL A 237 -9.16 3.59 14.18
CA VAL A 237 -7.71 3.58 14.33
C VAL A 237 -7.32 4.76 15.21
N SER A 238 -6.84 4.49 16.42
CA SER A 238 -6.52 5.51 17.42
C SER A 238 -5.02 5.59 17.65
N GLY A 239 -4.47 6.81 17.67
CA GLY A 239 -3.11 7.08 18.15
C GLY A 239 -3.00 7.03 19.69
N GLU A 240 -1.86 7.47 20.21
CA GLU A 240 -1.58 7.51 21.64
C GLU A 240 -1.40 8.95 22.11
N ILE A 241 -2.19 9.35 23.10
CA ILE A 241 -2.10 10.64 23.80
C ILE A 241 -2.28 10.43 25.30
N PHE A 242 -1.43 11.09 26.10
CA PHE A 242 -1.44 10.98 27.56
C PHE A 242 -1.33 12.36 28.19
N VAL A 243 -2.02 12.57 29.31
CA VAL A 243 -1.84 13.77 30.15
C VAL A 243 -0.62 13.58 31.03
N VAL A 244 0.36 14.49 30.91
CA VAL A 244 1.59 14.47 31.71
C VAL A 244 1.38 15.26 33.00
N ASP A 245 0.82 16.46 32.87
CA ASP A 245 0.46 17.35 33.96
C ASP A 245 -0.72 18.23 33.54
N ARG A 246 -1.17 19.13 34.43
CA ARG A 246 -2.35 19.98 34.20
C ARG A 246 -2.25 20.95 33.03
N ASN A 247 -1.05 21.16 32.49
CA ASN A 247 -0.81 22.07 31.37
C ASN A 247 -0.11 21.36 30.20
N THR A 248 0.03 20.03 30.24
CA THR A 248 0.86 19.30 29.28
C THR A 248 0.26 17.97 28.88
N VAL A 249 0.16 17.75 27.57
CA VAL A 249 -0.15 16.44 26.99
C VAL A 249 0.97 15.99 26.08
N GLU A 250 1.17 14.67 26.01
CA GLU A 250 2.17 14.04 25.16
C GLU A 250 1.49 13.12 24.13
N ILE A 251 1.80 13.35 22.85
CA ILE A 251 1.32 12.52 21.73
C ILE A 251 2.49 11.67 21.25
N THR A 252 2.38 10.35 21.38
CA THR A 252 3.48 9.42 21.06
C THR A 252 3.18 8.51 19.87
N GLU A 253 1.96 8.52 19.34
CA GLU A 253 1.60 7.80 18.13
C GLU A 253 0.46 8.52 17.40
N LEU A 254 0.55 8.56 16.07
CA LEU A 254 -0.51 9.07 15.21
C LEU A 254 -1.25 7.90 14.56
N PRO A 255 -2.55 8.03 14.24
CA PRO A 255 -3.27 7.01 13.48
C PRO A 255 -2.54 6.60 12.21
N VAL A 256 -2.70 5.35 11.80
CA VAL A 256 -2.08 4.83 10.58
C VAL A 256 -2.46 5.71 9.37
N ARG A 257 -1.46 6.02 8.54
CA ARG A 257 -1.54 6.96 7.40
C ARG A 257 -1.76 8.44 7.76
N THR A 258 -1.62 8.81 9.02
CA THR A 258 -1.41 10.20 9.44
C THR A 258 0.09 10.48 9.54
N TRP A 259 0.60 11.28 8.60
CA TRP A 259 2.03 11.59 8.49
C TRP A 259 2.42 12.75 9.41
N THR A 260 3.61 12.68 9.99
CA THR A 260 4.04 13.63 11.05
C THR A 260 4.01 15.08 10.59
N GLN A 261 4.54 15.38 9.39
CA GLN A 261 4.55 16.74 8.85
C GLN A 261 3.14 17.23 8.53
N VAL A 262 2.31 16.35 7.96
CA VAL A 262 0.90 16.65 7.64
C VAL A 262 0.10 16.93 8.91
N TYR A 263 0.31 16.14 9.97
CA TYR A 263 -0.33 16.34 11.26
C TYR A 263 0.07 17.66 11.91
N LYS A 264 1.37 17.99 11.87
CA LYS A 264 1.89 19.28 12.34
C LYS A 264 1.18 20.44 11.64
N GLU A 265 1.22 20.46 10.30
CA GLU A 265 0.68 21.55 9.49
C GLU A 265 -0.85 21.68 9.55
N GLN A 266 -1.57 20.55 9.61
CA GLN A 266 -3.04 20.55 9.50
C GLN A 266 -3.76 20.51 10.83
N VAL A 267 -3.09 20.11 11.92
CA VAL A 267 -3.71 19.96 13.25
C VAL A 267 -3.05 20.87 14.27
N LEU A 268 -1.74 20.76 14.48
CA LEU A 268 -1.06 21.50 15.56
C LEU A 268 -0.91 22.98 15.24
N GLU A 269 -0.52 23.36 14.02
CA GLU A 269 -0.39 24.77 13.62
C GLU A 269 -1.72 25.54 13.74
N PRO A 270 -2.87 25.04 13.25
CA PRO A 270 -4.17 25.67 13.50
C PRO A 270 -4.57 25.71 14.97
N MET A 271 -4.19 24.71 15.77
CA MET A 271 -4.47 24.71 17.21
C MET A 271 -3.62 25.73 17.97
N LEU A 272 -2.41 26.03 17.50
CA LEU A 272 -1.50 27.00 18.11
C LEU A 272 -1.91 28.44 17.76
N ASN A 273 -2.11 28.71 16.47
CA ASN A 273 -2.29 30.07 15.98
C ASN A 273 -3.76 30.50 15.92
N GLY A 274 -4.69 29.53 15.96
CA GLY A 274 -6.07 29.75 15.55
C GLY A 274 -6.20 29.93 14.03
N THR A 275 -7.44 30.00 13.57
CA THR A 275 -7.81 30.34 12.19
C THR A 275 -8.97 31.34 12.23
N ASP A 276 -9.35 31.90 11.08
CA ASP A 276 -10.52 32.77 10.95
C ASP A 276 -11.82 32.15 11.49
N LYS A 277 -11.87 30.81 11.57
CA LYS A 277 -13.07 30.04 11.97
C LYS A 277 -12.94 29.37 13.34
N THR A 278 -11.72 29.19 13.85
CA THR A 278 -11.47 28.40 15.05
C THR A 278 -10.45 29.10 15.94
N PRO A 279 -10.77 29.37 17.23
CA PRO A 279 -9.80 29.98 18.13
C PRO A 279 -8.65 29.01 18.42
N ALA A 280 -7.51 29.57 18.85
CA ALA A 280 -6.39 28.78 19.36
C ALA A 280 -6.83 27.92 20.56
N LEU A 281 -6.29 26.71 20.62
CA LEU A 281 -6.55 25.70 21.64
C LEU A 281 -5.33 25.46 22.53
N ILE A 282 -4.14 25.50 21.95
CA ILE A 282 -2.86 25.20 22.62
C ILE A 282 -2.01 26.48 22.70
N SER A 283 -1.09 26.54 23.67
CA SER A 283 -0.21 27.69 23.85
C SER A 283 1.16 27.51 23.19
N ASP A 284 1.65 26.28 23.11
CA ASP A 284 2.94 25.93 22.50
C ASP A 284 2.99 24.42 22.22
N TYR A 285 3.90 23.97 21.36
CA TYR A 285 4.25 22.56 21.23
C TYR A 285 5.72 22.36 20.86
N LYS A 286 6.30 21.24 21.30
CA LYS A 286 7.67 20.82 20.97
C LYS A 286 7.70 19.44 20.34
N GLU A 287 8.64 19.25 19.42
CA GLU A 287 8.80 18.04 18.63
C GLU A 287 10.08 17.30 19.03
N TYR A 288 9.94 16.00 19.31
CA TYR A 288 11.04 15.10 19.65
C TYR A 288 11.00 13.83 18.79
N HIS A 289 10.77 14.02 17.49
CA HIS A 289 10.58 12.93 16.53
C HIS A 289 11.89 12.23 16.17
N THR A 290 11.77 11.00 15.71
CA THR A 290 12.80 10.32 14.92
C THR A 290 12.21 9.96 13.56
N ASP A 291 13.01 9.40 12.66
CA ASP A 291 12.51 8.90 11.36
C ASP A 291 11.45 7.79 11.51
N THR A 292 11.36 7.16 12.68
CA THR A 292 10.48 6.00 12.93
C THR A 292 9.41 6.24 14.00
N THR A 293 9.59 7.23 14.88
CA THR A 293 8.71 7.50 16.02
C THR A 293 8.23 8.93 16.07
N VAL A 294 7.00 9.13 16.56
CA VAL A 294 6.41 10.45 16.79
C VAL A 294 6.43 10.76 18.28
N LYS A 295 6.69 12.03 18.62
CA LYS A 295 6.60 12.57 19.97
C LYS A 295 6.37 14.07 19.92
N PHE A 296 5.15 14.51 20.23
CA PHE A 296 4.81 15.91 20.44
C PHE A 296 4.55 16.15 21.93
N VAL A 297 5.12 17.22 22.48
CA VAL A 297 4.80 17.71 23.82
C VAL A 297 4.04 19.01 23.65
N VAL A 298 2.75 19.01 24.00
CA VAL A 298 1.84 20.13 23.76
C VAL A 298 1.51 20.82 25.07
N LYS A 299 1.61 22.14 25.10
CA LYS A 299 1.27 22.98 26.25
C LYS A 299 -0.11 23.62 26.07
N MET A 300 -0.90 23.61 27.13
CA MET A 300 -2.27 24.14 27.17
C MET A 300 -2.49 24.86 28.52
N THR A 301 -3.52 25.69 28.61
CA THR A 301 -3.99 26.17 29.91
C THR A 301 -4.81 25.09 30.60
N GLU A 302 -4.86 25.09 31.94
CA GLU A 302 -5.60 24.10 32.74
C GLU A 302 -7.07 24.03 32.31
N GLU A 303 -7.70 25.17 32.02
CA GLU A 303 -9.10 25.24 31.61
C GLU A 303 -9.32 24.61 30.23
N LYS A 304 -8.42 24.85 29.28
CA LYS A 304 -8.49 24.29 27.92
C LYS A 304 -8.21 22.79 27.94
N LEU A 305 -7.29 22.33 28.78
CA LEU A 305 -7.02 20.90 28.94
C LEU A 305 -8.24 20.17 29.53
N ALA A 306 -8.83 20.69 30.59
CA ALA A 306 -10.03 20.11 31.19
C ALA A 306 -11.20 20.04 30.19
N GLN A 307 -11.38 21.07 29.36
CA GLN A 307 -12.36 21.06 28.26
C GLN A 307 -12.03 19.98 27.21
N ALA A 308 -10.76 19.81 26.86
CA ALA A 308 -10.32 18.82 25.89
C ALA A 308 -10.49 17.38 26.40
N GLU A 309 -10.22 17.13 27.69
CA GLU A 309 -10.46 15.85 28.35
C GLU A 309 -11.96 15.51 28.38
N ALA A 310 -12.80 16.47 28.76
CA ALA A 310 -14.26 16.28 28.78
C ALA A 310 -14.83 15.98 27.38
N ALA A 311 -14.24 16.55 26.33
CA ALA A 311 -14.62 16.29 24.94
C ALA A 311 -13.97 15.02 24.34
N GLY A 312 -12.99 14.42 25.05
CA GLY A 312 -12.18 13.28 24.62
C GLY A 312 -10.94 13.71 23.83
N LEU A 313 -9.75 13.49 24.41
CA LEU A 313 -8.47 13.92 23.85
C LEU A 313 -8.22 13.39 22.44
N HIS A 314 -8.48 12.09 22.19
CA HIS A 314 -8.32 11.51 20.84
C HIS A 314 -9.16 12.22 19.78
N LYS A 315 -10.38 12.62 20.12
CA LYS A 315 -11.29 13.33 19.22
C LYS A 315 -10.84 14.78 19.00
N VAL A 316 -10.44 15.46 20.06
CA VAL A 316 -10.00 16.87 20.02
C VAL A 316 -8.72 16.98 19.18
N PHE A 317 -7.72 16.16 19.48
CA PHE A 317 -6.43 16.14 18.79
C PHE A 317 -6.43 15.40 17.44
N LYS A 318 -7.59 14.98 16.93
CA LYS A 318 -7.70 14.27 15.64
C LYS A 318 -6.82 13.01 15.57
N LEU A 319 -6.65 12.33 16.71
CA LEU A 319 -5.89 11.09 16.85
C LEU A 319 -6.78 9.86 16.71
N GLN A 320 -7.93 10.00 16.04
CA GLN A 320 -8.82 8.91 15.68
C GLN A 320 -9.27 9.07 14.24
N THR A 321 -9.01 8.04 13.44
CA THR A 321 -9.48 7.96 12.05
C THR A 321 -10.34 6.72 11.88
N THR A 322 -11.30 6.79 10.94
CA THR A 322 -12.12 5.64 10.58
C THR A 322 -11.56 4.97 9.34
N LEU A 323 -11.41 3.64 9.40
CA LEU A 323 -11.03 2.79 8.29
C LEU A 323 -12.25 1.97 7.88
N THR A 324 -12.75 2.19 6.66
CA THR A 324 -13.84 1.41 6.08
C THR A 324 -13.34 0.61 4.88
N CYS A 325 -13.69 -0.68 4.83
CA CYS A 325 -13.20 -1.67 3.87
C CYS A 325 -14.34 -2.35 3.10
N ASN A 326 -15.29 -1.57 2.58
CA ASN A 326 -16.43 -2.09 1.81
C ASN A 326 -16.10 -2.34 0.31
N SER A 327 -14.87 -2.08 -0.11
CA SER A 327 -14.41 -2.24 -1.51
C SER A 327 -13.18 -3.13 -1.57
N MET A 328 -13.36 -4.42 -1.22
CA MET A 328 -12.32 -5.45 -1.29
C MET A 328 -12.38 -6.19 -2.64
N VAL A 329 -12.28 -5.42 -3.73
CA VAL A 329 -12.34 -5.95 -5.10
C VAL A 329 -10.95 -6.41 -5.52
N LEU A 330 -10.82 -7.67 -5.93
CA LEU A 330 -9.58 -8.30 -6.37
C LEU A 330 -9.87 -9.18 -7.60
N PHE A 331 -8.85 -9.43 -8.43
CA PHE A 331 -8.95 -10.47 -9.44
C PHE A 331 -8.82 -11.85 -8.79
N ASP A 332 -9.69 -12.79 -9.17
CA ASP A 332 -9.54 -14.19 -8.79
C ASP A 332 -8.39 -14.85 -9.57
N HIS A 333 -8.29 -16.18 -9.50
CA HIS A 333 -7.19 -16.93 -10.13
C HIS A 333 -7.43 -17.28 -11.62
N MET A 334 -8.62 -17.00 -12.18
CA MET A 334 -9.08 -17.49 -13.49
C MET A 334 -9.01 -16.47 -14.64
#